data_AF-A0A1Q7GU11-F1
#
_entry.id   AF-A0A1Q7GU11-F1
#
_cell.length_a   1.000
_cell.length_b   1.000
_cell.length_c   1.000
_cell.angle_alpha   90.00
_cell.angle_beta   90.00
_cell.angle_gamma   90.00
#
_symmetry.space_group_name_H-M   'P 1'
#
loop_
_entity.id
_entity.type
_entity.pdbx_description
1 polymer ?
#
loop_
_entity_poly.entity_id
_entity_poly.type
_entity_poly.pdbx_seq_one_letter_code
_entity_poly.pdbx_strand_id
1 'polypeptide(L)'
;MIARILTTPIQKAAGQIPTAKARRVDGDVLAAVLPGPGRDRLAAGEGLAVTTGQQPGLFTGPLYTVYKALSAIAVARELERERGVPVVPVFWVAGDDHDFAEANHAQVLGRDGEVVNIVLRERPHDAPQLPLFREPCGKDARAALDALAAALPDSEFKPAVLEWLESAYTPDANLADAGAEALHRLLAERGLAVFRAHDPAPKRLAAPTILRALGEVLADGLSPVLVEGRLGRDRLRPDGGDFVTRRSGERFSRKDLERLASDAPERLSPNVLLRPVVEAVLFPTVAYLGGPAEMEYFADAAPLFRSLGVQPQAVVPRWSGVIVESRVDKVLERHRLSPSDFDGPPGSLEAEIARSDLPPEVATAFTDLRRELESRYAEIGGAVQRIDPTLERTVQSARNAALGGAQEIEKKLVASLKRAQGTLVSQLARARAALAPNGKPQERVVTAASFLARYGFSLLDAIDAEVARWARSS
;
A
#
# COMPACT_ATOMS: atom_id res chain seq x y z
N MET A 1 -15.82 -21.60 7.49
CA MET A 1 -14.58 -22.02 6.80
C MET A 1 -13.69 -20.80 6.69
N ILE A 2 -12.41 -20.94 7.07
CA ILE A 2 -11.42 -19.86 7.05
C ILE A 2 -11.03 -19.58 5.59
N ALA A 3 -10.79 -18.32 5.23
CA ALA A 3 -10.29 -17.96 3.91
C ALA A 3 -8.87 -18.51 3.69
N ARG A 4 -8.56 -18.92 2.45
CA ARG A 4 -7.16 -19.29 2.10
C ARG A 4 -6.36 -18.00 1.96
N ILE A 5 -5.15 -17.96 2.51
CA ILE A 5 -4.26 -16.81 2.41
C ILE A 5 -3.07 -17.21 1.56
N LEU A 6 -2.74 -16.40 0.55
CA LEU A 6 -1.63 -16.67 -0.35
C LEU A 6 -0.63 -15.52 -0.29
N THR A 7 0.65 -15.85 -0.10
CA THR A 7 1.73 -14.88 -0.13
C THR A 7 2.02 -14.48 -1.59
N THR A 8 2.16 -13.18 -1.84
CA THR A 8 2.54 -12.59 -3.13
C THR A 8 3.83 -11.79 -2.94
N PRO A 9 5.01 -12.43 -2.98
CA PRO A 9 6.26 -11.80 -2.55
C PRO A 9 6.59 -10.53 -3.33
N ILE A 10 7.03 -9.48 -2.62
CA ILE A 10 7.60 -8.27 -3.23
C ILE A 10 9.03 -8.61 -3.68
N GLN A 11 9.32 -8.45 -4.97
CA GLN A 11 10.64 -8.75 -5.53
C GLN A 11 11.68 -7.72 -5.10
N LYS A 12 12.39 -7.99 -3.99
CA LYS A 12 13.66 -7.36 -3.64
C LYS A 12 14.34 -8.19 -2.54
N ALA A 13 15.63 -8.49 -2.66
CA ALA A 13 16.36 -9.12 -1.58
C ALA A 13 16.36 -8.18 -0.37
N ALA A 14 15.97 -8.69 0.80
CA ALA A 14 16.22 -7.97 2.04
C ALA A 14 17.74 -7.76 2.15
N GLY A 15 18.17 -6.51 2.27
CA GLY A 15 19.56 -6.25 2.64
C GLY A 15 19.82 -6.86 4.03
N GLN A 16 21.05 -7.31 4.29
CA GLN A 16 21.40 -7.82 5.61
C GLN A 16 21.10 -6.74 6.67
N ILE A 17 20.27 -7.08 7.66
CA ILE A 17 19.88 -6.14 8.70
C ILE A 17 21.12 -5.90 9.59
N PRO A 18 21.63 -4.65 9.68
CA PRO A 18 22.87 -4.40 10.39
C PRO A 18 22.74 -4.68 11.89
N THR A 19 23.86 -4.97 12.53
CA THR A 19 23.96 -4.88 13.98
C THR A 19 23.90 -3.41 14.40
N ALA A 20 23.08 -3.08 15.38
CA ALA A 20 23.07 -1.75 15.97
C ALA A 20 23.15 -1.86 17.49
N LYS A 21 23.61 -0.78 18.12
CA LYS A 21 23.68 -0.69 19.58
C LYS A 21 22.26 -0.46 20.13
N ALA A 22 21.82 -1.36 21.01
CA ALA A 22 20.59 -1.16 21.77
C ALA A 22 20.72 0.10 22.64
N ARG A 23 19.63 0.86 22.77
CA ARG A 23 19.57 2.03 23.67
C ARG A 23 18.16 2.22 24.20
N ARG A 24 18.05 2.98 25.29
CA ARG A 24 16.76 3.43 25.82
C ARG A 24 16.09 4.40 24.84
N VAL A 25 14.77 4.32 24.77
CA VAL A 25 13.94 5.31 24.09
C VAL A 25 13.62 6.44 25.07
N ASP A 26 13.67 7.68 24.59
CA ASP A 26 13.44 8.87 25.40
C ASP A 26 11.99 8.91 25.93
N GLY A 27 11.79 9.45 27.13
CA GLY A 27 10.47 9.57 27.77
C GLY A 27 9.48 10.38 26.94
N ASP A 28 9.93 11.43 26.24
CA ASP A 28 9.10 12.26 25.38
C ASP A 28 8.64 11.49 24.12
N VAL A 29 9.47 10.56 23.64
CA VAL A 29 9.07 9.64 22.55
C VAL A 29 8.08 8.61 23.05
N LEU A 30 8.31 8.04 24.24
CA LEU A 30 7.40 7.07 24.86
C LEU A 30 6.02 7.67 25.17
N ALA A 31 5.93 8.97 25.46
CA ALA A 31 4.67 9.67 25.70
C ALA A 31 3.78 9.76 24.45
N ALA A 32 4.40 9.72 23.25
CA ALA A 32 3.72 9.72 21.96
C ALA A 32 3.41 8.31 21.43
N VAL A 33 3.77 7.25 22.15
CA VAL A 33 3.35 5.88 21.86
C VAL A 33 2.08 5.57 22.64
N LEU A 34 1.07 5.02 21.97
CA LEU A 34 -0.18 4.63 22.63
C LEU A 34 0.07 3.60 23.74
N PRO A 35 -0.60 3.70 24.92
CA PRO A 35 -0.41 2.77 26.03
C PRO A 35 -0.71 1.33 25.65
N GLY A 36 0.18 0.39 25.97
CA GLY A 36 -0.01 -1.04 25.70
C GLY A 36 1.31 -1.81 25.67
N PRO A 37 1.27 -3.13 25.40
CA PRO A 37 2.44 -4.00 25.53
C PRO A 37 3.67 -3.55 24.73
N GLY A 38 3.47 -3.01 23.52
CA GLY A 38 4.57 -2.47 22.71
C GLY A 38 5.28 -1.29 23.38
N ARG A 39 4.52 -0.34 23.96
CA ARG A 39 5.08 0.81 24.69
C ARG A 39 5.82 0.35 25.95
N ASP A 40 5.23 -0.56 26.70
CA ASP A 40 5.82 -1.06 27.96
C ASP A 40 7.17 -1.72 27.69
N ARG A 41 7.28 -2.46 26.57
CA ARG A 41 8.56 -3.05 26.13
C ARG A 41 9.59 -2.00 25.72
N LEU A 42 9.19 -0.92 25.05
CA LEU A 42 10.10 0.20 24.76
C LEU A 42 10.60 0.90 26.03
N ALA A 43 9.74 0.98 27.06
CA ALA A 43 10.06 1.64 28.32
C ALA A 43 10.92 0.78 29.27
N ALA A 44 10.88 -0.55 29.13
CA ALA A 44 11.51 -1.49 30.06
C ALA A 44 13.04 -1.35 30.15
N GLY A 45 13.73 -0.95 29.07
CA GLY A 45 15.18 -1.02 29.04
C GLY A 45 15.81 -0.54 27.75
N GLU A 46 17.06 -0.96 27.54
CA GLU A 46 17.72 -0.83 26.24
C GLU A 46 17.14 -1.87 25.28
N GLY A 47 16.85 -1.45 24.06
CA GLY A 47 16.35 -2.33 23.02
C GLY A 47 16.66 -1.80 21.63
N LEU A 48 16.21 -2.54 20.63
CA LEU A 48 16.20 -2.16 19.23
C LEU A 48 14.75 -1.97 18.76
N ALA A 49 14.57 -1.29 17.64
CA ALA A 49 13.28 -1.11 17.01
C ALA A 49 13.27 -1.59 15.56
N VAL A 50 12.14 -2.15 15.14
CA VAL A 50 11.81 -2.39 13.74
C VAL A 50 10.66 -1.46 13.41
N THR A 51 10.86 -0.52 12.48
CA THR A 51 9.83 0.47 12.14
C THR A 51 9.11 0.11 10.85
N THR A 52 7.87 0.57 10.76
CA THR A 52 7.11 0.69 9.52
C THR A 52 6.22 1.92 9.68
N GLY A 53 5.63 2.44 8.61
CA GLY A 53 4.64 3.51 8.74
C GLY A 53 3.65 3.55 7.61
N GLN A 54 2.58 4.30 7.82
CA GLN A 54 1.62 4.66 6.78
C GLN A 54 0.87 5.94 7.17
N GLN A 55 0.35 6.63 6.16
CA GLN A 55 -0.66 7.67 6.33
C GLN A 55 -1.92 7.09 7.00
N PRO A 56 -2.56 7.83 7.93
CA PRO A 56 -3.79 7.41 8.59
C PRO A 56 -5.02 7.59 7.68
N GLY A 57 -5.26 6.60 6.82
CA GLY A 57 -6.48 6.53 6.01
C GLY A 57 -7.72 6.18 6.83
N LEU A 58 -8.91 6.55 6.33
CA LEU A 58 -10.19 6.20 6.92
C LEU A 58 -10.30 4.69 7.13
N PHE A 59 -10.81 4.28 8.29
CA PHE A 59 -10.94 2.89 8.73
C PHE A 59 -9.66 2.04 8.61
N THR A 60 -8.49 2.59 8.95
CA THR A 60 -7.13 2.02 8.76
C THR A 60 -6.57 2.07 7.33
N GLY A 61 -7.36 2.56 6.37
CA GLY A 61 -6.99 2.63 4.97
C GLY A 61 -6.85 1.24 4.33
N PRO A 62 -6.05 1.12 3.25
CA PRO A 62 -5.85 -0.14 2.56
C PRO A 62 -5.26 -1.22 3.49
N LEU A 63 -5.62 -2.48 3.22
CA LEU A 63 -5.23 -3.64 4.01
C LEU A 63 -3.70 -3.81 4.15
N TYR A 64 -2.89 -3.29 3.22
CA TYR A 64 -1.44 -3.31 3.37
C TYR A 64 -0.96 -2.56 4.63
N THR A 65 -1.73 -1.63 5.20
CA THR A 65 -1.42 -0.96 6.48
C THR A 65 -1.30 -1.99 7.60
N VAL A 66 -2.25 -2.93 7.68
CA VAL A 66 -2.23 -4.03 8.65
C VAL A 66 -1.09 -5.01 8.33
N TYR A 67 -0.85 -5.29 7.04
CA TYR A 67 0.23 -6.20 6.63
C TYR A 67 1.62 -5.65 6.96
N LYS A 68 1.82 -4.34 6.79
CA LYS A 68 3.02 -3.62 7.25
C LYS A 68 3.26 -3.82 8.75
N ALA A 69 2.23 -3.58 9.56
CA ALA A 69 2.31 -3.72 11.00
C ALA A 69 2.63 -5.17 11.41
N LEU A 70 1.93 -6.16 10.85
CA LEU A 70 2.23 -7.58 11.08
C LEU A 70 3.64 -7.97 10.63
N SER A 71 4.13 -7.40 9.51
CA SER A 71 5.49 -7.63 9.03
C SER A 71 6.54 -7.13 10.03
N ALA A 72 6.35 -5.91 10.56
CA ALA A 72 7.23 -5.37 11.58
C ALA A 72 7.22 -6.24 12.85
N ILE A 73 6.05 -6.71 13.28
CA ILE A 73 5.91 -7.62 14.43
C ILE A 73 6.68 -8.92 14.19
N ALA A 74 6.49 -9.56 13.03
CA ALA A 74 7.14 -10.82 12.72
C ALA A 74 8.67 -10.68 12.63
N VAL A 75 9.16 -9.64 11.94
CA VAL A 75 10.60 -9.38 11.83
C VAL A 75 11.22 -8.99 13.17
N ALA A 76 10.53 -8.21 14.00
CA ALA A 76 11.00 -7.91 15.36
C ALA A 76 11.16 -9.19 16.21
N ARG A 77 10.19 -10.10 16.16
CA ARG A 77 10.25 -11.39 16.87
C ARG A 77 11.44 -12.25 16.40
N GLU A 78 11.68 -12.33 15.10
CA GLU A 78 12.82 -13.09 14.56
C GLU A 78 14.17 -12.47 14.94
N LEU A 79 14.31 -11.14 14.85
CA LEU A 79 15.53 -10.45 15.25
C LEU A 79 15.81 -10.54 16.74
N GLU A 80 14.79 -10.48 17.59
CA GLU A 80 14.94 -10.66 19.03
C GLU A 80 15.41 -12.08 19.37
N ARG A 81 14.83 -13.10 18.70
CA ARG A 81 15.25 -14.50 18.83
C ARG A 81 16.71 -14.70 18.38
N GLU A 82 17.10 -14.07 17.27
CA GLU A 82 18.46 -14.17 16.72
C GLU A 82 19.50 -13.44 17.60
N ARG A 83 19.17 -12.25 18.08
CA ARG A 83 20.14 -11.33 18.72
C ARG A 83 20.14 -11.41 20.26
N GLY A 84 19.11 -11.99 20.87
CA GLY A 84 18.99 -12.11 22.32
C GLY A 84 18.81 -10.77 23.06
N VAL A 85 18.40 -9.71 22.34
CA VAL A 85 18.08 -8.39 22.91
C VAL A 85 16.64 -8.00 22.55
N PRO A 86 15.93 -7.22 23.38
CA PRO A 86 14.58 -6.79 23.05
C PRO A 86 14.53 -6.05 21.70
N VAL A 87 13.64 -6.49 20.81
CA VAL A 87 13.35 -5.80 19.55
C VAL A 87 11.86 -5.50 19.50
N VAL A 88 11.50 -4.22 19.41
CA VAL A 88 10.10 -3.79 19.47
C VAL A 88 9.62 -3.32 18.09
N PRO A 89 8.49 -3.83 17.59
CA PRO A 89 7.89 -3.34 16.36
C PRO A 89 7.17 -2.00 16.61
N VAL A 90 7.53 -0.98 15.83
CA VAL A 90 6.98 0.37 15.93
C VAL A 90 6.24 0.73 14.65
N PHE A 91 4.99 1.12 14.77
CA PHE A 91 4.20 1.67 13.67
C PHE A 91 4.18 3.20 13.76
N TRP A 92 4.79 3.85 12.78
CA TRP A 92 4.80 5.30 12.61
C TRP A 92 3.51 5.77 11.94
N VAL A 93 2.63 6.40 12.71
CA VAL A 93 1.42 7.05 12.17
C VAL A 93 1.84 8.37 11.55
N ALA A 94 1.79 8.46 10.21
CA ALA A 94 2.21 9.65 9.47
C ALA A 94 1.12 10.74 9.48
N GLY A 95 0.72 11.21 10.66
CA GLY A 95 -0.30 12.26 10.83
C GLY A 95 0.09 13.62 10.25
N ASP A 96 1.39 13.84 10.03
CA ASP A 96 1.93 15.01 9.33
C ASP A 96 1.61 15.04 7.84
N ASP A 97 1.23 13.91 7.23
CA ASP A 97 0.86 13.92 5.83
C ASP A 97 -0.31 14.86 5.56
N HIS A 98 -0.42 15.43 4.36
CA HIS A 98 -1.45 16.40 4.02
C HIS A 98 -2.29 15.99 2.80
N ASP A 99 -2.10 14.76 2.30
CA ASP A 99 -2.94 14.20 1.25
C ASP A 99 -4.27 13.71 1.81
N PHE A 100 -5.17 14.66 2.07
CA PHE A 100 -6.52 14.33 2.52
C PHE A 100 -7.32 13.55 1.47
N ALA A 101 -7.07 13.75 0.17
CA ALA A 101 -7.80 13.04 -0.87
C ALA A 101 -7.49 11.54 -0.87
N GLU A 102 -6.26 11.16 -0.50
CA GLU A 102 -5.90 9.76 -0.27
C GLU A 102 -6.48 9.22 1.05
N ALA A 103 -6.53 10.03 2.10
CA ALA A 103 -6.91 9.58 3.44
C ALA A 103 -8.42 9.61 3.76
N ASN A 104 -9.21 10.41 3.05
CA ASN A 104 -10.62 10.68 3.37
C ASN A 104 -11.59 9.55 3.02
N HIS A 105 -11.12 8.44 2.46
CA HIS A 105 -11.98 7.37 2.00
C HIS A 105 -11.40 6.00 2.32
N ALA A 106 -12.29 5.02 2.31
CA ALA A 106 -11.98 3.62 2.50
C ALA A 106 -12.79 2.81 1.50
N GLN A 107 -12.16 1.87 0.81
CA GLN A 107 -12.88 0.94 -0.05
C GLN A 107 -13.09 -0.39 0.69
N VAL A 108 -14.27 -0.96 0.55
CA VAL A 108 -14.62 -2.25 1.16
C VAL A 108 -15.21 -3.21 0.14
N LEU A 109 -15.05 -4.51 0.37
CA LEU A 109 -15.83 -5.51 -0.37
C LEU A 109 -17.24 -5.57 0.20
N GLY A 110 -18.21 -5.08 -0.57
CA GLY A 110 -19.63 -5.09 -0.27
C GLY A 110 -20.25 -6.49 -0.31
N ARG A 111 -21.57 -6.58 -0.18
CA ARG A 111 -22.28 -7.85 0.09
C ARG A 111 -22.13 -8.87 -1.04
N ASP A 112 -22.08 -8.40 -2.28
CA ASP A 112 -22.02 -9.20 -3.49
C ASP A 112 -20.58 -9.31 -4.06
N GLY A 113 -19.59 -8.78 -3.33
CA GLY A 113 -18.18 -8.77 -3.71
C GLY A 113 -17.78 -7.56 -4.56
N GLU A 114 -18.68 -6.59 -4.73
CA GLU A 114 -18.43 -5.30 -5.34
C GLU A 114 -17.55 -4.42 -4.43
N VAL A 115 -16.76 -3.53 -5.04
CA VAL A 115 -15.99 -2.55 -4.29
C VAL A 115 -16.88 -1.34 -4.00
N VAL A 116 -17.17 -1.10 -2.73
CA VAL A 116 -17.92 0.08 -2.27
C VAL A 116 -16.93 1.11 -1.73
N ASN A 117 -17.01 2.34 -2.24
CA ASN A 117 -16.21 3.46 -1.76
C ASN A 117 -16.98 4.22 -0.66
N ILE A 118 -16.40 4.32 0.53
CA ILE A 118 -16.94 5.06 1.66
C ILE A 118 -16.09 6.31 1.83
N VAL A 119 -16.73 7.47 1.82
CA VAL A 119 -16.05 8.77 1.89
C VAL A 119 -16.45 9.46 3.19
N LEU A 120 -15.46 9.94 3.94
CA LEU A 120 -15.68 10.77 5.13
C LEU A 120 -16.29 12.11 4.74
N ARG A 121 -15.58 12.87 3.91
CA ARG A 121 -16.05 14.11 3.27
C ARG A 121 -15.17 14.47 2.10
N GLU A 122 -15.74 15.18 1.13
CA GLU A 122 -14.96 15.88 0.10
C GLU A 122 -14.54 17.27 0.58
N ARG A 123 -13.60 17.87 -0.14
CA ARG A 123 -13.19 19.26 0.07
C ARG A 123 -13.18 20.06 -1.21
N PRO A 124 -13.36 21.38 -1.09
CA PRO A 124 -12.99 22.30 -2.16
C PRO A 124 -11.54 22.09 -2.60
N HIS A 125 -11.28 22.18 -3.90
CA HIS A 125 -9.93 22.02 -4.48
C HIS A 125 -8.94 23.08 -3.97
N ASP A 126 -9.42 24.24 -3.53
CA ASP A 126 -8.65 25.36 -2.99
C ASP A 126 -8.49 25.32 -1.46
N ALA A 127 -9.02 24.30 -0.79
CA ALA A 127 -8.87 24.15 0.65
C ALA A 127 -7.38 24.05 1.06
N PRO A 128 -6.98 24.66 2.19
CA PRO A 128 -5.63 24.48 2.72
C PRO A 128 -5.27 23.01 2.88
N GLN A 129 -4.04 22.65 2.52
CA GLN A 129 -3.53 21.28 2.66
C GLN A 129 -3.00 21.09 4.08
N LEU A 130 -3.92 21.02 5.04
CA LEU A 130 -3.57 20.82 6.43
C LEU A 130 -3.05 19.38 6.65
N PRO A 131 -2.14 19.18 7.62
CA PRO A 131 -1.79 17.86 8.09
C PRO A 131 -3.03 17.04 8.53
N LEU A 132 -3.01 15.73 8.34
CA LEU A 132 -4.12 14.83 8.70
C LEU A 132 -4.44 14.84 10.20
N PHE A 133 -3.47 15.14 11.07
CA PHE A 133 -3.74 15.31 12.50
C PHE A 133 -4.55 16.58 12.83
N ARG A 134 -4.63 17.55 11.91
CA ARG A 134 -5.52 18.71 12.01
C ARG A 134 -6.91 18.41 11.48
N GLU A 135 -7.15 17.22 10.92
CA GLU A 135 -8.39 16.93 10.23
C GLU A 135 -9.42 16.22 11.09
N PRO A 136 -10.45 16.92 11.59
CA PRO A 136 -11.43 16.30 12.47
C PRO A 136 -12.19 15.23 11.70
N CYS A 137 -12.51 14.13 12.35
CA CYS A 137 -13.53 13.19 11.88
C CYS A 137 -14.90 13.88 11.93
N GLY A 138 -15.20 14.57 13.05
CA GLY A 138 -16.38 15.43 13.18
C GLY A 138 -17.70 14.67 13.05
N LYS A 139 -18.77 15.42 12.74
CA LYS A 139 -20.11 14.84 12.50
C LYS A 139 -20.14 13.84 11.35
N ASP A 140 -19.21 13.94 10.41
CA ASP A 140 -19.17 13.11 9.21
C ASP A 140 -18.73 11.67 9.51
N ALA A 141 -18.06 11.45 10.65
CA ALA A 141 -17.66 10.13 11.11
C ALA A 141 -18.85 9.17 11.19
N ARG A 142 -19.99 9.64 11.74
CA ARG A 142 -21.20 8.83 11.89
C ARG A 142 -21.75 8.40 10.54
N ALA A 143 -21.81 9.33 9.57
CA ALA A 143 -22.29 9.02 8.23
C ALA A 143 -21.40 8.00 7.51
N ALA A 144 -20.07 8.11 7.66
CA ALA A 144 -19.13 7.13 7.12
C ALA A 144 -19.29 5.74 7.77
N LEU A 145 -19.51 5.68 9.09
CA LEU A 145 -19.76 4.44 9.83
C LEU A 145 -21.10 3.80 9.42
N ASP A 146 -22.16 4.58 9.24
CA ASP A 146 -23.45 4.09 8.77
C ASP A 146 -23.34 3.56 7.32
N ALA A 147 -22.59 4.25 6.45
CA ALA A 147 -22.29 3.78 5.09
C ALA A 147 -21.48 2.46 5.09
N LEU A 148 -20.50 2.34 6.00
CA LEU A 148 -19.77 1.10 6.22
C LEU A 148 -20.70 -0.04 6.66
N ALA A 149 -21.57 0.22 7.64
CA ALA A 149 -22.53 -0.76 8.14
C ALA A 149 -23.51 -1.21 7.04
N ALA A 150 -23.93 -0.32 6.14
CA ALA A 150 -24.77 -0.68 5.01
C ALA A 150 -24.03 -1.58 4.01
N ALA A 151 -22.78 -1.24 3.70
CA ALA A 151 -21.96 -1.93 2.70
C ALA A 151 -21.51 -3.34 3.14
N LEU A 152 -21.10 -3.51 4.39
CA LEU A 152 -20.57 -4.78 4.89
C LEU A 152 -21.64 -5.90 4.89
N PRO A 153 -21.25 -7.16 4.57
CA PRO A 153 -22.17 -8.30 4.60
C PRO A 153 -22.68 -8.57 6.00
N ASP A 154 -23.93 -9.03 6.11
CA ASP A 154 -24.50 -9.44 7.38
C ASP A 154 -23.86 -10.76 7.84
N SER A 155 -23.29 -10.75 9.04
CA SER A 155 -22.61 -11.88 9.66
C SER A 155 -22.63 -11.72 11.18
N GLU A 156 -22.29 -12.80 11.90
CA GLU A 156 -22.10 -12.75 13.36
C GLU A 156 -20.92 -11.86 13.79
N PHE A 157 -19.96 -11.59 12.89
CA PHE A 157 -18.76 -10.81 13.19
C PHE A 157 -18.93 -9.31 12.94
N LYS A 158 -19.90 -8.92 12.09
CA LYS A 158 -20.13 -7.52 11.71
C LYS A 158 -20.32 -6.58 12.91
N PRO A 159 -21.11 -6.92 13.96
CA PRO A 159 -21.27 -6.04 15.12
C PRO A 159 -19.95 -5.66 15.79
N ALA A 160 -19.07 -6.64 16.04
CA ALA A 160 -17.78 -6.39 16.69
C ALA A 160 -16.82 -5.56 15.81
N VAL A 161 -16.92 -5.70 14.48
CA VAL A 161 -16.12 -4.89 13.54
C VAL A 161 -16.59 -3.44 13.51
N LEU A 162 -17.91 -3.21 13.57
CA LEU A 162 -18.46 -1.87 13.67
C LEU A 162 -18.08 -1.24 15.01
N GLU A 163 -18.24 -1.95 16.13
CA GLU A 163 -17.85 -1.46 17.46
C GLU A 163 -16.36 -1.07 17.53
N TRP A 164 -15.48 -1.88 16.94
CA TRP A 164 -14.05 -1.57 16.82
C TRP A 164 -13.81 -0.21 16.16
N LEU A 165 -14.44 0.06 15.02
CA LEU A 165 -14.24 1.32 14.29
C LEU A 165 -15.01 2.49 14.91
N GLU A 166 -16.23 2.27 15.41
CA GLU A 166 -17.02 3.28 16.12
C GLU A 166 -16.28 3.81 17.36
N SER A 167 -15.54 2.93 18.05
CA SER A 167 -14.76 3.31 19.23
C SER A 167 -13.55 4.20 18.92
N ALA A 168 -13.05 4.20 17.68
CA ALA A 168 -11.89 4.98 17.26
C ALA A 168 -12.28 6.24 16.47
N TYR A 169 -13.29 6.16 15.61
CA TYR A 169 -13.75 7.25 14.74
C TYR A 169 -14.90 8.03 15.38
N THR A 170 -14.57 8.78 16.44
CA THR A 170 -15.53 9.63 17.18
C THR A 170 -15.57 11.07 16.62
N PRO A 171 -16.62 11.85 16.92
CA PRO A 171 -16.70 13.24 16.46
C PRO A 171 -15.55 14.15 16.91
N ASP A 172 -14.97 13.87 18.08
CA ASP A 172 -13.90 14.68 18.68
C ASP A 172 -12.49 14.24 18.22
N ALA A 173 -12.37 13.09 17.56
CA ALA A 173 -11.11 12.61 17.02
C ALA A 173 -10.74 13.34 15.72
N ASN A 174 -9.44 13.40 15.42
CA ASN A 174 -8.95 13.68 14.07
C ASN A 174 -8.61 12.36 13.35
N LEU A 175 -8.46 12.42 12.03
CA LEU A 175 -8.17 11.25 11.19
C LEU A 175 -6.90 10.51 11.62
N ALA A 176 -5.85 11.24 12.03
CA ALA A 176 -4.60 10.63 12.46
C ALA A 176 -4.76 9.82 13.75
N ASP A 177 -5.40 10.40 14.76
CA ASP A 177 -5.63 9.76 16.04
C ASP A 177 -6.65 8.61 15.93
N ALA A 178 -7.71 8.78 15.14
CA ALA A 178 -8.69 7.72 14.90
C ALA A 178 -8.05 6.51 14.18
N GLY A 179 -7.21 6.76 13.16
CA GLY A 179 -6.45 5.71 12.49
C GLY A 179 -5.44 5.01 13.41
N ALA A 180 -4.75 5.77 14.26
CA ALA A 180 -3.83 5.25 15.26
C ALA A 180 -4.54 4.35 16.27
N GLU A 181 -5.65 4.81 16.84
CA GLU A 181 -6.45 4.09 17.83
C GLU A 181 -7.07 2.82 17.23
N ALA A 182 -7.60 2.89 16.00
CA ALA A 182 -8.14 1.72 15.31
C ALA A 182 -7.06 0.64 15.09
N LEU A 183 -5.87 1.02 14.61
CA LEU A 183 -4.77 0.07 14.42
C LEU A 183 -4.24 -0.47 15.75
N HIS A 184 -4.17 0.38 16.77
CA HIS A 184 -3.74 0.00 18.12
C HIS A 184 -4.66 -1.06 18.72
N ARG A 185 -5.98 -0.83 18.71
CA ARG A 185 -6.98 -1.82 19.17
C ARG A 185 -6.86 -3.15 18.44
N LEU A 186 -6.42 -3.14 17.19
CA LEU A 186 -6.29 -4.33 16.36
C LEU A 186 -5.05 -5.16 16.70
N LEU A 187 -3.93 -4.51 17.06
CA LEU A 187 -2.60 -5.15 17.07
C LEU A 187 -1.74 -4.89 18.32
N ALA A 188 -2.19 -4.10 19.29
CA ALA A 188 -1.43 -3.79 20.51
C ALA A 188 -1.05 -5.05 21.30
N GLU A 189 -2.00 -5.98 21.45
CA GLU A 189 -1.80 -7.26 22.15
C GLU A 189 -0.76 -8.16 21.46
N ARG A 190 -0.45 -7.90 20.18
CA ARG A 190 0.62 -8.60 19.45
C ARG A 190 2.00 -7.99 19.69
N GLY A 191 2.08 -6.92 20.49
CA GLY A 191 3.31 -6.21 20.86
C GLY A 191 3.62 -4.98 20.00
N LEU A 192 2.67 -4.51 19.16
CA LEU A 192 2.86 -3.33 18.32
C LEU A 192 2.89 -2.04 19.14
N ALA A 193 3.96 -1.25 19.03
CA ALA A 193 4.02 0.11 19.54
C ALA A 193 3.50 1.09 18.47
N VAL A 194 2.32 1.68 18.68
CA VAL A 194 1.75 2.67 17.74
C VAL A 194 2.20 4.06 18.14
N PHE A 195 3.03 4.69 17.31
CA PHE A 195 3.67 5.98 17.56
C PHE A 195 2.99 7.10 16.77
N ARG A 196 2.57 8.16 17.46
CA ARG A 196 2.00 9.37 16.86
C ARG A 196 3.10 10.36 16.51
N ALA A 197 3.45 10.44 15.22
CA ALA A 197 4.51 11.32 14.75
C ALA A 197 4.21 12.82 14.90
N HIS A 198 2.93 13.17 14.95
CA HIS A 198 2.45 14.54 15.07
C HIS A 198 2.51 15.11 16.50
N ASP A 199 2.76 14.29 17.52
CA ASP A 199 2.78 14.74 18.91
C ASP A 199 3.94 15.75 19.15
N PRO A 200 3.71 16.85 19.90
CA PRO A 200 4.73 17.91 20.08
C PRO A 200 6.03 17.44 20.76
N ALA A 201 5.95 16.51 21.70
CA ALA A 201 7.08 16.06 22.50
C ALA A 201 8.21 15.39 21.67
N PRO A 202 7.94 14.32 20.89
CA PRO A 202 8.97 13.74 20.02
C PRO A 202 9.45 14.70 18.93
N LYS A 203 8.60 15.62 18.47
CA LYS A 203 9.01 16.64 17.49
C LYS A 203 9.99 17.65 18.06
N ARG A 204 9.82 18.06 19.31
CA ARG A 204 10.80 18.90 20.02
C ARG A 204 12.13 18.19 20.16
N LEU A 205 12.13 16.89 20.43
CA LEU A 205 13.35 16.07 20.47
C LEU A 205 14.01 15.94 19.09
N ALA A 206 13.21 15.79 18.02
CA ALA A 206 13.71 15.70 16.64
C ALA A 206 14.14 17.06 16.05
N ALA A 207 13.70 18.18 16.64
CA ALA A 207 13.89 19.52 16.12
C ALA A 207 15.35 19.87 15.77
N PRO A 208 16.38 19.55 16.59
CA PRO A 208 17.76 19.83 16.21
C PRO A 208 18.17 19.17 14.89
N THR A 209 17.73 17.94 14.63
CA THR A 209 18.00 17.24 13.38
C THR A 209 17.23 17.86 12.21
N ILE A 210 15.94 18.19 12.41
CA ILE A 210 15.10 18.86 11.40
C ILE A 210 15.70 20.23 11.03
N LEU A 211 16.13 21.01 12.01
CA LEU A 211 16.74 22.33 11.79
C LEU A 211 18.11 22.25 11.11
N ARG A 212 18.90 21.20 11.36
CA ARG A 212 20.13 20.94 10.59
C ARG A 212 19.81 20.60 9.13
N ALA A 213 18.73 19.84 8.89
CA ALA A 213 18.31 19.47 7.54
C ALA A 213 17.83 20.66 6.69
N LEU A 214 17.60 21.84 7.28
CA LEU A 214 17.39 23.08 6.51
C LEU A 214 18.59 23.48 5.67
N GLY A 215 19.80 23.04 6.04
CA GLY A 215 21.02 23.24 5.26
C GLY A 215 21.12 22.34 4.03
N GLU A 216 20.24 21.34 3.91
CA GLU A 216 20.20 20.41 2.79
C GLU A 216 19.23 20.89 1.71
N VAL A 217 19.63 20.74 0.45
CA VAL A 217 18.81 21.04 -0.72
C VAL A 217 18.72 19.79 -1.58
N LEU A 218 17.50 19.33 -1.82
CA LEU A 218 17.25 18.16 -2.65
C LEU A 218 17.40 18.50 -4.13
N ALA A 219 17.40 17.47 -4.99
CA ALA A 219 17.59 17.62 -6.44
C ALA A 219 16.57 18.57 -7.12
N ASP A 220 15.41 18.78 -6.50
CA ASP A 220 14.36 19.70 -6.97
C ASP A 220 14.51 21.15 -6.44
N GLY A 221 15.61 21.47 -5.77
CA GLY A 221 15.90 22.81 -5.27
C GLY A 221 15.16 23.19 -3.99
N LEU A 222 14.50 22.23 -3.33
CA LEU A 222 13.72 22.46 -2.12
C LEU A 222 14.35 21.74 -0.92
N SER A 223 14.09 22.28 0.27
CA SER A 223 14.47 21.66 1.54
C SER A 223 13.69 20.36 1.77
N PRO A 224 14.29 19.38 2.47
CA PRO A 224 13.57 18.22 2.98
C PRO A 224 12.66 18.55 4.19
N VAL A 225 12.69 19.77 4.71
CA VAL A 225 11.86 20.24 5.82
C VAL A 225 10.58 20.89 5.29
N LEU A 226 9.46 20.58 5.94
CA LEU A 226 8.17 21.22 5.69
C LEU A 226 7.72 22.03 6.91
N VAL A 227 6.98 23.11 6.63
CA VAL A 227 6.34 23.95 7.64
C VAL A 227 4.84 24.06 7.36
N GLU A 228 4.03 24.04 8.42
CA GLU A 228 2.62 24.40 8.36
C GLU A 228 2.48 25.93 8.33
N GLY A 229 2.14 26.47 7.15
CA GLY A 229 1.85 27.88 6.91
C GLY A 229 0.37 28.15 6.65
N ARG A 230 0.05 29.30 6.05
CA ARG A 230 -1.32 29.74 5.75
C ARG A 230 -2.08 28.81 4.81
N LEU A 231 -1.39 28.17 3.86
CA LEU A 231 -1.99 27.19 2.92
C LEU A 231 -1.80 25.73 3.37
N GLY A 232 -1.49 25.53 4.65
CA GLY A 232 -1.21 24.24 5.26
C GLY A 232 0.25 23.82 5.16
N ARG A 233 0.52 22.52 5.19
CA ARG A 233 1.88 21.96 5.23
C ARG A 233 2.57 22.09 3.89
N ASP A 234 3.68 22.80 3.84
CA ASP A 234 4.35 23.13 2.59
C ASP A 234 5.86 22.97 2.64
N ARG A 235 6.46 22.78 1.47
CA ARG A 235 7.92 22.67 1.32
C ARG A 235 8.57 24.03 1.33
N LEU A 236 9.76 24.09 1.91
CA LEU A 236 10.58 25.30 1.97
C LEU A 236 11.59 25.34 0.82
N ARG A 237 11.79 26.51 0.24
CA ARG A 237 12.88 26.84 -0.69
C ARG A 237 13.85 27.81 0.00
N PRO A 238 15.17 27.56 -0.03
CA PRO A 238 16.13 28.55 0.46
C PRO A 238 16.13 29.80 -0.44
N ASP A 239 16.21 30.98 0.18
CA ASP A 239 16.15 32.28 -0.51
C ASP A 239 16.89 33.36 0.27
N GLY A 240 18.12 33.69 -0.14
CA GLY A 240 18.89 34.81 0.42
C GLY A 240 19.21 34.69 1.93
N GLY A 241 19.30 33.47 2.46
CA GLY A 241 19.52 33.20 3.89
C GLY A 241 18.24 32.90 4.69
N ASP A 242 17.08 33.16 4.09
CA ASP A 242 15.77 32.79 4.61
C ASP A 242 15.21 31.56 3.88
N PHE A 243 14.00 31.17 4.26
CA PHE A 243 13.23 30.09 3.65
C PHE A 243 11.87 30.60 3.21
N VAL A 244 11.42 30.18 2.03
CA VAL A 244 10.13 30.58 1.45
C VAL A 244 9.30 29.35 1.16
N THR A 245 8.05 29.32 1.62
CA THR A 245 7.09 28.25 1.29
C THR A 245 6.80 28.23 -0.21
N ARG A 246 6.85 27.05 -0.82
CA ARG A 246 6.69 26.84 -2.26
C ARG A 246 5.36 27.36 -2.83
N ARG A 247 4.26 27.20 -2.10
CA ARG A 247 2.88 27.49 -2.54
C ARG A 247 2.40 28.86 -2.09
N SER A 248 2.60 29.22 -0.82
CA SER A 248 2.04 30.47 -0.27
C SER A 248 2.99 31.67 -0.33
N GLY A 249 4.29 31.46 -0.62
CA GLY A 249 5.29 32.53 -0.65
C GLY A 249 5.61 33.16 0.72
N GLU A 250 5.15 32.56 1.82
CA GLU A 250 5.48 32.97 3.18
C GLU A 250 6.98 32.80 3.45
N ARG A 251 7.59 33.83 4.06
CA ARG A 251 9.02 33.89 4.36
C ARG A 251 9.26 33.62 5.84
N PHE A 252 10.24 32.76 6.10
CA PHE A 252 10.68 32.38 7.43
C PHE A 252 12.19 32.56 7.53
N SER A 253 12.65 33.37 8.48
CA SER A 253 14.07 33.37 8.82
C SER A 253 14.42 32.08 9.57
N ARG A 254 15.72 31.75 9.64
CA ARG A 254 16.18 30.63 10.47
C ARG A 254 15.74 30.76 11.94
N LYS A 255 15.73 31.98 12.47
CA LYS A 255 15.28 32.27 13.84
C LYS A 255 13.78 32.02 14.03
N ASP A 256 12.97 32.27 13.00
CA ASP A 256 11.54 31.98 13.04
C ASP A 256 11.30 30.47 13.10
N LEU A 257 12.03 29.69 12.29
CA LEU A 257 11.95 28.23 12.30
C LEU A 257 12.48 27.63 13.62
N GLU A 258 13.54 28.18 14.19
CA GLU A 258 14.04 27.81 15.53
C GLU A 258 12.99 28.09 16.61
N ARG A 259 12.31 29.23 16.55
CA ARG A 259 11.23 29.56 17.48
C ARG A 259 10.04 28.62 17.30
N LEU A 260 9.63 28.33 16.06
CA LEU A 260 8.58 27.35 15.77
C LEU A 260 8.92 25.98 16.34
N ALA A 261 10.17 25.54 16.19
CA ALA A 261 10.62 24.25 16.73
C ALA A 261 10.57 24.16 18.27
N SER A 262 10.60 25.29 18.97
CA SER A 262 10.43 25.37 20.43
C SER A 262 8.95 25.51 20.83
N ASP A 263 8.23 26.42 20.19
CA ASP A 263 6.95 26.91 20.70
C ASP A 263 5.76 26.15 20.10
N ALA A 264 5.90 25.70 18.85
CA ALA A 264 4.88 24.95 18.11
C ALA A 264 5.54 23.89 17.21
N PRO A 265 6.27 22.92 17.80
CA PRO A 265 7.07 21.95 17.03
C PRO A 265 6.22 21.13 16.08
N GLU A 266 4.92 20.95 16.35
CA GLU A 266 3.98 20.25 15.49
C GLU A 266 3.83 20.87 14.10
N ARG A 267 4.18 22.15 13.95
CA ARG A 267 4.18 22.84 12.65
C ARG A 267 5.39 22.52 11.78
N LEU A 268 6.42 21.86 12.31
CA LEU A 268 7.57 21.40 11.54
C LEU A 268 7.48 19.89 11.35
N SER A 269 7.82 19.43 10.15
CA SER A 269 7.78 18.01 9.82
C SER A 269 8.80 17.66 8.73
N PRO A 270 9.31 16.42 8.72
CA PRO A 270 10.15 15.94 7.64
C PRO A 270 9.32 15.64 6.38
N ASN A 271 9.95 15.69 5.21
CA ASN A 271 9.41 15.08 4.00
C ASN A 271 9.65 13.56 4.01
N VAL A 272 9.25 12.89 2.91
CA VAL A 272 9.41 11.44 2.75
C VAL A 272 10.87 10.95 2.87
N LEU A 273 11.85 11.77 2.44
CA LEU A 273 13.28 11.41 2.47
C LEU A 273 13.93 11.66 3.84
N LEU A 274 13.49 12.69 4.56
CA LEU A 274 14.02 13.01 5.90
C LEU A 274 13.34 12.19 7.00
N ARG A 275 12.12 11.69 6.77
CA ARG A 275 11.39 10.89 7.77
C ARG A 275 12.18 9.69 8.26
N PRO A 276 12.80 8.84 7.40
CA PRO A 276 13.65 7.74 7.86
C PRO A 276 14.80 8.17 8.78
N VAL A 277 15.37 9.36 8.56
CA VAL A 277 16.42 9.92 9.41
C VAL A 277 15.86 10.30 10.79
N VAL A 278 14.71 10.97 10.81
CA VAL A 278 14.02 11.33 12.07
C VAL A 278 13.62 10.07 12.84
N GLU A 279 13.13 9.04 12.16
CA GLU A 279 12.83 7.73 12.76
C GLU A 279 14.05 7.15 13.50
N ALA A 280 15.22 7.13 12.85
CA ALA A 280 16.46 6.61 13.45
C ALA A 280 17.02 7.49 14.58
N VAL A 281 16.67 8.78 14.62
CA VAL A 281 16.96 9.66 15.75
C VAL A 281 16.07 9.32 16.95
N LEU A 282 14.78 9.13 16.74
CA LEU A 282 13.84 8.88 17.82
C LEU A 282 13.95 7.45 18.37
N PHE A 283 14.17 6.46 17.51
CA PHE A 283 14.23 5.05 17.87
C PHE A 283 15.57 4.39 17.52
N PRO A 284 16.00 3.35 18.25
CA PRO A 284 17.13 2.49 17.86
C PRO A 284 16.77 1.57 16.68
N THR A 285 16.40 2.16 15.56
CA THR A 285 15.84 1.47 14.40
C THR A 285 16.90 0.67 13.66
N VAL A 286 16.71 -0.64 13.53
CA VAL A 286 17.61 -1.52 12.74
C VAL A 286 17.07 -1.85 11.37
N ALA A 287 15.74 -1.86 11.21
CA ALA A 287 15.08 -2.15 9.95
C ALA A 287 13.81 -1.31 9.80
N TYR A 288 13.55 -0.89 8.55
CA TYR A 288 12.32 -0.27 8.08
C TYR A 288 11.60 -1.24 7.12
N LEU A 289 10.35 -1.57 7.41
CA LEU A 289 9.53 -2.44 6.57
C LEU A 289 8.74 -1.60 5.58
N GLY A 290 9.07 -1.70 4.29
CA GLY A 290 8.51 -0.88 3.23
C GLY A 290 7.80 -1.69 2.14
N GLY A 291 6.81 -1.07 1.49
CA GLY A 291 6.28 -1.52 0.21
C GLY A 291 7.16 -1.07 -0.97
N PRO A 292 6.82 -1.45 -2.22
CA PRO A 292 7.68 -1.23 -3.39
C PRO A 292 8.14 0.22 -3.58
N ALA A 293 7.19 1.17 -3.54
CA ALA A 293 7.47 2.60 -3.69
C ALA A 293 8.40 3.15 -2.58
N GLU A 294 8.29 2.62 -1.35
CA GLU A 294 9.14 3.06 -0.25
C GLU A 294 10.56 2.54 -0.36
N MET A 295 10.71 1.33 -0.89
CA MET A 295 12.02 0.76 -1.14
C MET A 295 12.78 1.45 -2.26
N GLU A 296 12.09 2.17 -3.16
CA GLU A 296 12.71 2.99 -4.21
C GLU A 296 13.27 4.28 -3.63
N TYR A 297 12.43 5.12 -2.98
CA TYR A 297 12.89 6.42 -2.48
C TYR A 297 13.88 6.31 -1.32
N PHE A 298 13.92 5.19 -0.58
CA PHE A 298 14.82 5.07 0.56
C PHE A 298 16.30 5.15 0.13
N ALA A 299 16.63 4.71 -1.08
CA ALA A 299 17.98 4.88 -1.64
C ALA A 299 18.34 6.37 -1.79
N ASP A 300 17.35 7.20 -2.15
CA ASP A 300 17.52 8.66 -2.30
C ASP A 300 17.68 9.38 -0.95
N ALA A 301 17.31 8.74 0.17
CA ALA A 301 17.52 9.29 1.51
C ALA A 301 18.97 9.11 2.03
N ALA A 302 19.77 8.23 1.41
CA ALA A 302 21.13 7.92 1.87
C ALA A 302 22.06 9.14 2.05
N PRO A 303 22.04 10.17 1.19
CA PRO A 303 22.81 11.40 1.41
C PRO A 303 22.46 12.13 2.70
N LEU A 304 21.16 12.18 3.07
CA LEU A 304 20.69 12.87 4.27
C LEU A 304 21.17 12.18 5.55
N PHE A 305 21.19 10.84 5.58
CA PHE A 305 21.76 10.10 6.70
C PHE A 305 23.23 10.48 6.95
N ARG A 306 24.04 10.53 5.88
CA ARG A 306 25.46 10.88 5.98
C ARG A 306 25.67 12.32 6.44
N SER A 307 24.95 13.28 5.85
CA SER A 307 25.17 14.69 6.17
C SER A 307 24.68 15.05 7.59
N LEU A 308 23.63 14.37 8.07
CA LEU A 308 23.09 14.57 9.42
C LEU A 308 23.76 13.69 10.49
N GLY A 309 24.73 12.85 10.10
CA GLY A 309 25.49 12.00 11.01
C GLY A 309 24.65 10.90 11.67
N VAL A 310 23.62 10.41 10.98
CA VAL A 310 22.70 9.37 11.47
C VAL A 310 22.99 8.06 10.74
N GLN A 311 23.10 6.96 11.49
CA GLN A 311 23.29 5.65 10.89
C GLN A 311 21.99 5.17 10.21
N PRO A 312 22.05 4.71 8.95
CA PRO A 312 20.87 4.24 8.24
C PRO A 312 20.41 2.87 8.74
N GLN A 313 19.10 2.69 8.81
CA GLN A 313 18.45 1.40 9.00
C GLN A 313 18.38 0.60 7.70
N ALA A 314 18.32 -0.74 7.80
CA ALA A 314 18.07 -1.58 6.62
C ALA A 314 16.64 -1.37 6.09
N VAL A 315 16.47 -1.52 4.79
CA VAL A 315 15.15 -1.53 4.16
C VAL A 315 14.80 -2.97 3.83
N VAL A 316 13.70 -3.44 4.41
CA VAL A 316 13.22 -4.82 4.26
C VAL A 316 11.86 -4.75 3.58
N PRO A 317 11.60 -5.57 2.54
CA PRO A 317 10.26 -5.64 1.97
C PRO A 317 9.29 -6.08 3.06
N ARG A 318 8.09 -5.50 3.12
CA ARG A 318 7.02 -6.05 3.94
C ARG A 318 6.46 -7.34 3.32
N TRP A 319 5.74 -8.13 4.11
CA TRP A 319 4.88 -9.17 3.57
C TRP A 319 3.78 -8.57 2.68
N SER A 320 3.42 -9.32 1.66
CA SER A 320 2.31 -9.03 0.77
C SER A 320 1.57 -10.33 0.47
N GLY A 321 0.24 -10.24 0.35
CA GLY A 321 -0.59 -11.40 0.09
C GLY A 321 -2.02 -11.05 -0.31
N VAL A 322 -2.77 -12.10 -0.61
CA VAL A 322 -4.18 -12.04 -1.00
C VAL A 322 -4.99 -13.00 -0.15
N ILE A 323 -6.16 -12.54 0.30
CA ILE A 323 -7.16 -13.33 1.00
C ILE A 323 -8.14 -13.87 -0.03
N VAL A 324 -8.16 -15.18 -0.20
CA VAL A 324 -9.01 -15.91 -1.14
C VAL A 324 -10.24 -16.43 -0.40
N GLU A 325 -11.37 -15.79 -0.65
CA GLU A 325 -12.66 -16.19 -0.07
C GLU A 325 -13.07 -17.59 -0.54
N SER A 326 -13.74 -18.37 0.31
CA SER A 326 -14.07 -19.78 0.01
C SER A 326 -14.88 -19.98 -1.28
N ARG A 327 -15.68 -18.98 -1.69
CA ARG A 327 -16.41 -19.02 -2.97
C ARG A 327 -15.49 -18.88 -4.17
N VAL A 328 -14.50 -18.00 -4.08
CA VAL A 328 -13.45 -17.82 -5.09
C VAL A 328 -12.57 -19.06 -5.12
N ASP A 329 -12.20 -19.58 -3.95
CA ASP A 329 -11.32 -20.74 -3.84
C ASP A 329 -11.90 -21.98 -4.52
N LYS A 330 -13.21 -22.24 -4.33
CA LYS A 330 -13.91 -23.32 -5.04
C LYS A 330 -13.91 -23.17 -6.56
N VAL A 331 -13.94 -21.94 -7.07
CA VAL A 331 -13.84 -21.68 -8.52
C VAL A 331 -12.41 -21.97 -8.99
N LEU A 332 -11.41 -21.50 -8.24
CA LEU A 332 -10.01 -21.79 -8.54
C LEU A 332 -9.72 -23.30 -8.55
N GLU A 333 -10.14 -24.04 -7.53
CA GLU A 333 -9.96 -25.49 -7.44
C GLU A 333 -10.66 -26.25 -8.56
N ARG A 334 -11.95 -25.92 -8.82
CA ARG A 334 -12.76 -26.58 -9.85
C ARG A 334 -12.12 -26.45 -11.23
N HIS A 335 -11.54 -25.29 -11.53
CA HIS A 335 -10.94 -24.99 -12.82
C HIS A 335 -9.42 -25.13 -12.84
N ARG A 336 -8.81 -25.63 -11.74
CA ARG A 336 -7.36 -25.77 -11.55
C ARG A 336 -6.60 -24.48 -11.84
N LEU A 337 -7.18 -23.35 -11.44
CA LEU A 337 -6.62 -22.02 -11.59
C LEU A 337 -5.88 -21.60 -10.32
N SER A 338 -4.94 -20.70 -10.51
CA SER A 338 -4.19 -19.95 -9.52
C SER A 338 -4.55 -18.47 -9.61
N PRO A 339 -4.32 -17.65 -8.55
CA PRO A 339 -4.52 -16.21 -8.65
C PRO A 339 -3.70 -15.55 -9.77
N SER A 340 -2.49 -16.04 -10.06
CA SER A 340 -1.63 -15.51 -11.12
C SER A 340 -2.22 -15.66 -12.52
N ASP A 341 -3.13 -16.61 -12.73
CA ASP A 341 -3.84 -16.74 -14.02
C ASP A 341 -4.75 -15.52 -14.30
N PHE A 342 -5.03 -14.70 -13.28
CA PHE A 342 -5.80 -13.48 -13.39
C PHE A 342 -4.93 -12.23 -13.62
N ASP A 343 -3.61 -12.34 -13.73
CA ASP A 343 -2.74 -11.15 -13.93
C ASP A 343 -2.91 -10.51 -15.32
N GLY A 344 -3.44 -11.28 -16.30
CA GLY A 344 -3.76 -10.77 -17.63
C GLY A 344 -4.96 -9.83 -17.68
N PRO A 345 -5.17 -9.09 -18.79
CA PRO A 345 -6.31 -8.17 -18.94
C PRO A 345 -7.68 -8.85 -18.73
N PRO A 346 -8.71 -8.13 -18.26
CA PRO A 346 -10.06 -8.69 -18.16
C PRO A 346 -10.54 -9.32 -19.47
N GLY A 347 -11.09 -10.52 -19.41
CA GLY A 347 -11.56 -11.26 -20.59
C GLY A 347 -10.52 -12.19 -21.23
N SER A 348 -9.23 -12.06 -20.89
CA SER A 348 -8.14 -12.88 -21.44
C SER A 348 -8.23 -14.34 -20.99
N LEU A 349 -8.29 -14.58 -19.68
CA LEU A 349 -8.46 -15.91 -19.08
C LEU A 349 -9.76 -16.57 -19.57
N GLU A 350 -10.86 -15.81 -19.63
CA GLU A 350 -12.14 -16.31 -20.12
C GLU A 350 -12.08 -16.68 -21.61
N ALA A 351 -11.24 -15.99 -22.41
CA ALA A 351 -11.00 -16.34 -23.80
C ALA A 351 -10.07 -17.55 -23.93
N GLU A 352 -9.10 -17.71 -23.03
CA GLU A 352 -8.22 -18.88 -22.98
C GLU A 352 -8.99 -20.16 -22.65
N ILE A 353 -9.81 -20.13 -21.60
CA ILE A 353 -10.66 -21.26 -21.20
C ILE A 353 -11.66 -21.60 -22.33
N ALA A 354 -12.29 -20.59 -22.94
CA ALA A 354 -13.20 -20.84 -24.06
C ALA A 354 -12.49 -21.40 -25.30
N ARG A 355 -11.19 -21.10 -25.49
CA ARG A 355 -10.38 -21.70 -26.57
C ARG A 355 -9.99 -23.14 -26.25
N SER A 356 -9.71 -23.49 -25.00
CA SER A 356 -9.39 -24.87 -24.62
C SER A 356 -10.56 -25.83 -24.81
N ASP A 357 -11.78 -25.31 -24.80
CA ASP A 357 -13.00 -26.08 -25.06
C ASP A 357 -13.35 -26.23 -26.55
N LEU A 358 -12.54 -25.64 -27.46
CA LEU A 358 -12.70 -25.89 -28.89
C LEU A 358 -12.45 -27.37 -29.17
N PRO A 359 -13.30 -28.02 -30.01
CA PRO A 359 -12.99 -29.35 -30.51
C PRO A 359 -11.58 -29.37 -31.13
N PRO A 360 -10.73 -30.38 -30.83
CA PRO A 360 -9.34 -30.42 -31.30
C PRO A 360 -9.21 -30.27 -32.82
N GLU A 361 -10.18 -30.82 -33.56
CA GLU A 361 -10.30 -30.69 -35.01
C GLU A 361 -10.49 -29.23 -35.47
N VAL A 362 -11.29 -28.43 -34.76
CA VAL A 362 -11.53 -27.01 -35.09
C VAL A 362 -10.29 -26.18 -34.76
N ALA A 363 -9.67 -26.41 -33.61
CA ALA A 363 -8.44 -25.72 -33.21
C ALA A 363 -7.28 -26.02 -34.18
N THR A 364 -7.16 -27.28 -34.60
CA THR A 364 -6.19 -27.72 -35.62
C THR A 364 -6.48 -27.06 -36.96
N ALA A 365 -7.75 -27.04 -37.42
CA ALA A 365 -8.14 -26.42 -38.68
C ALA A 365 -7.77 -24.92 -38.75
N PHE A 366 -7.99 -24.13 -37.68
CA PHE A 366 -7.56 -22.73 -37.65
C PHE A 366 -6.04 -22.57 -37.65
N THR A 367 -5.33 -23.47 -36.96
CA THR A 367 -3.86 -23.48 -36.91
C THR A 367 -3.28 -23.79 -38.29
N ASP A 368 -3.82 -24.79 -38.97
CA ASP A 368 -3.38 -25.20 -40.31
C ASP A 368 -3.74 -24.14 -41.35
N LEU A 369 -4.93 -23.53 -41.27
CA LEU A 369 -5.33 -22.41 -42.14
C LEU A 369 -4.34 -21.25 -42.06
N ARG A 370 -3.94 -20.83 -40.85
CA ARG A 370 -2.96 -19.74 -40.69
C ARG A 370 -1.62 -20.09 -41.31
N ARG A 371 -1.13 -21.30 -41.04
CA ARG A 371 0.14 -21.80 -41.59
C ARG A 371 0.12 -21.83 -43.11
N GLU A 372 -0.98 -22.30 -43.70
CA GLU A 372 -1.15 -22.36 -45.15
C GLU A 372 -1.23 -20.95 -45.76
N LEU A 373 -2.00 -20.04 -45.15
CA LEU A 373 -2.04 -18.64 -45.58
C LEU A 373 -0.64 -18.00 -45.57
N GLU A 374 0.11 -18.16 -44.47
CA GLU A 374 1.48 -17.63 -44.38
C GLU A 374 2.39 -18.21 -45.45
N SER A 375 2.39 -19.53 -45.63
CA SER A 375 3.21 -20.22 -46.63
C SER A 375 2.89 -19.77 -48.06
N ARG A 376 1.60 -19.74 -48.42
CA ARG A 376 1.14 -19.38 -49.78
C ARG A 376 1.45 -17.92 -50.11
N TYR A 377 1.22 -17.00 -49.18
CA TYR A 377 1.56 -15.60 -49.39
C TYR A 377 3.07 -15.36 -49.44
N ALA A 378 3.89 -16.14 -48.72
CA ALA A 378 5.35 -16.09 -48.84
C ALA A 378 5.84 -16.56 -50.21
N GLU A 379 5.29 -17.67 -50.73
CA GLU A 379 5.55 -18.17 -52.09
C GLU A 379 5.21 -17.11 -53.16
N ILE A 380 4.02 -16.51 -53.06
CA ILE A 380 3.57 -15.44 -53.97
C ILE A 380 4.48 -14.21 -53.84
N GLY A 381 4.84 -13.81 -52.62
CA GLY A 381 5.74 -12.68 -52.37
C GLY A 381 7.08 -12.85 -53.07
N GLY A 382 7.71 -14.02 -52.95
CA GLY A 382 8.98 -14.32 -53.61
C GLY A 382 8.91 -14.40 -55.14
N ALA A 383 7.74 -14.75 -55.71
CA ALA A 383 7.51 -14.69 -57.15
C ALA A 383 7.29 -13.25 -57.64
N VAL A 384 6.45 -12.49 -56.93
CA VAL A 384 6.12 -11.09 -57.27
C VAL A 384 7.36 -10.19 -57.18
N GLN A 385 8.19 -10.35 -56.14
CA GLN A 385 9.40 -9.56 -55.95
C GLN A 385 10.41 -9.71 -57.11
N ARG A 386 10.43 -10.88 -57.78
CA ARG A 386 11.27 -11.13 -58.96
C ARG A 386 10.74 -10.48 -60.24
N ILE A 387 9.45 -10.13 -60.28
CA ILE A 387 8.79 -9.51 -61.44
C ILE A 387 8.73 -7.99 -61.26
N ASP A 388 8.21 -7.53 -60.13
CA ASP A 388 8.09 -6.12 -59.77
C ASP A 388 8.24 -5.95 -58.24
N PRO A 389 9.40 -5.48 -57.76
CA PRO A 389 9.64 -5.22 -56.34
C PRO A 389 8.66 -4.23 -55.70
N THR A 390 8.03 -3.35 -56.47
CA THR A 390 7.11 -2.32 -55.93
C THR A 390 5.80 -2.91 -55.41
N LEU A 391 5.46 -4.15 -55.82
CA LEU A 391 4.23 -4.85 -55.42
C LEU A 391 4.35 -5.67 -54.13
N GLU A 392 5.53 -5.77 -53.53
CA GLU A 392 5.77 -6.52 -52.29
C GLU A 392 4.82 -6.09 -51.15
N ARG A 393 4.65 -4.77 -50.98
CA ARG A 393 3.76 -4.19 -49.97
C ARG A 393 2.30 -4.57 -50.19
N THR A 394 1.88 -4.73 -51.44
CA THR A 394 0.51 -5.14 -51.80
C THR A 394 0.25 -6.59 -51.38
N VAL A 395 1.20 -7.49 -51.65
CA VAL A 395 1.11 -8.91 -51.24
C VAL A 395 1.08 -9.02 -49.71
N GLN A 396 1.94 -8.26 -49.03
CA GLN A 396 1.98 -8.21 -47.57
C GLN A 396 0.66 -7.71 -46.96
N SER A 397 0.05 -6.68 -47.57
CA SER A 397 -1.26 -6.17 -47.14
C SER A 397 -2.36 -7.21 -47.30
N ALA A 398 -2.41 -7.90 -48.45
CA ALA A 398 -3.37 -8.98 -48.70
C ALA A 398 -3.20 -10.15 -47.72
N ARG A 399 -1.95 -10.55 -47.41
CA ARG A 399 -1.65 -11.56 -46.37
C ARG A 399 -2.22 -11.15 -45.02
N ASN A 400 -1.95 -9.92 -44.60
CA ASN A 400 -2.41 -9.40 -43.32
C ASN A 400 -3.95 -9.37 -43.25
N ALA A 401 -4.62 -8.99 -44.34
CA ALA A 401 -6.07 -9.02 -44.43
C ALA A 401 -6.65 -10.44 -44.33
N ALA A 402 -6.04 -11.42 -45.00
CA ALA A 402 -6.47 -12.83 -44.94
C ALA A 402 -6.29 -13.43 -43.53
N LEU A 403 -5.13 -13.19 -42.90
CA LEU A 403 -4.89 -13.60 -41.51
C LEU A 403 -5.85 -12.91 -40.54
N GLY A 404 -6.12 -11.61 -40.75
CA GLY A 404 -7.12 -10.86 -40.00
C GLY A 404 -8.52 -11.47 -40.12
N GLY A 405 -8.95 -11.84 -41.33
CA GLY A 405 -10.24 -12.50 -41.56
C GLY A 405 -10.36 -13.84 -40.82
N ALA A 406 -9.33 -14.69 -40.88
CA ALA A 406 -9.31 -15.96 -40.13
C ALA A 406 -9.39 -15.72 -38.62
N GLN A 407 -8.67 -14.72 -38.11
CA GLN A 407 -8.70 -14.36 -36.69
C GLN A 407 -10.08 -13.82 -36.25
N GLU A 408 -10.77 -13.05 -37.10
CA GLU A 408 -12.12 -12.55 -36.79
C GLU A 408 -13.16 -13.65 -36.69
N ILE A 409 -13.06 -14.70 -37.52
CA ILE A 409 -13.95 -15.86 -37.44
C ILE A 409 -13.71 -16.62 -36.13
N GLU A 410 -12.45 -16.90 -35.80
CA GLU A 410 -12.10 -17.57 -34.54
C GLU A 410 -12.57 -16.75 -33.32
N LYS A 411 -12.36 -15.43 -33.31
CA LYS A 411 -12.84 -14.54 -32.25
C LYS A 411 -14.36 -14.66 -32.06
N LYS A 412 -15.13 -14.69 -33.15
CA LYS A 412 -16.60 -14.84 -33.09
C LYS A 412 -17.02 -16.20 -32.54
N LEU A 413 -16.29 -17.27 -32.88
CA LEU A 413 -16.53 -18.60 -32.35
C LEU A 413 -16.26 -18.66 -30.84
N VAL A 414 -15.09 -18.17 -30.40
CA VAL A 414 -14.74 -18.05 -28.98
C VAL A 414 -15.77 -17.21 -28.22
N ALA A 415 -16.23 -16.10 -28.80
CA ALA A 415 -17.29 -15.28 -28.20
C ALA A 415 -18.63 -16.01 -28.07
N SER A 416 -18.94 -16.96 -28.98
CA SER A 416 -20.13 -17.80 -28.90
C SER A 416 -20.02 -18.83 -27.77
N LEU A 417 -18.85 -19.48 -27.64
CA LEU A 417 -18.57 -20.42 -26.54
C LEU A 417 -18.64 -19.73 -25.17
N LYS A 418 -18.04 -18.54 -25.05
CA LYS A 418 -18.16 -17.71 -23.83
C LYS A 418 -19.61 -17.40 -23.47
N ARG A 419 -20.47 -17.13 -24.46
CA ARG A 419 -21.91 -16.88 -24.24
C ARG A 419 -22.65 -18.12 -23.77
N ALA A 420 -22.35 -19.29 -24.33
CA ALA A 420 -22.89 -20.57 -23.87
C ALA A 420 -22.46 -20.89 -22.42
N GLN A 421 -21.30 -20.38 -21.99
CA GLN A 421 -20.72 -20.54 -20.65
C GLN A 421 -20.96 -19.35 -19.71
N GLY A 422 -22.08 -18.63 -19.86
CA GLY A 422 -22.34 -17.38 -19.13
C GLY A 422 -22.12 -17.47 -17.61
N THR A 423 -22.43 -18.61 -16.98
CA THR A 423 -22.20 -18.84 -15.55
C THR A 423 -20.70 -18.86 -15.19
N LEU A 424 -19.87 -19.55 -15.97
CA LEU A 424 -18.43 -19.63 -15.73
C LEU A 424 -17.77 -18.26 -15.93
N VAL A 425 -18.10 -17.57 -17.02
CA VAL A 425 -17.60 -16.22 -17.29
C VAL A 425 -17.94 -15.27 -16.14
N SER A 426 -19.16 -15.33 -15.62
CA SER A 426 -19.56 -14.54 -14.46
C SER A 426 -18.79 -14.92 -13.18
N GLN A 427 -18.54 -16.22 -12.95
CA GLN A 427 -17.74 -16.69 -11.81
C GLN A 427 -16.29 -16.21 -11.88
N LEU A 428 -15.66 -16.27 -13.06
CA LEU A 428 -14.29 -15.80 -13.28
C LEU A 428 -14.19 -14.28 -13.12
N ALA A 429 -15.16 -13.53 -13.65
CA ALA A 429 -15.20 -12.08 -13.47
C ALA A 429 -15.32 -11.69 -11.97
N ARG A 430 -16.14 -12.41 -11.21
CA ARG A 430 -16.26 -12.20 -9.74
C ARG A 430 -14.97 -12.59 -9.01
N ALA A 431 -14.35 -13.72 -9.37
CA ALA A 431 -13.07 -14.13 -8.82
C ALA A 431 -11.99 -13.06 -9.06
N ARG A 432 -11.91 -12.53 -10.28
CA ARG A 432 -11.02 -11.43 -10.64
C ARG A 432 -11.25 -10.19 -9.78
N ALA A 433 -12.51 -9.77 -9.64
CA ALA A 433 -12.85 -8.59 -8.83
C ALA A 433 -12.49 -8.76 -7.34
N ALA A 434 -12.59 -9.98 -6.81
CA ALA A 434 -12.19 -10.28 -5.43
C ALA A 434 -10.67 -10.35 -5.24
N LEU A 435 -9.93 -10.94 -6.20
CA LEU A 435 -8.48 -11.12 -6.14
C LEU A 435 -7.70 -9.83 -6.48
N ALA A 436 -8.19 -9.07 -7.45
CA ALA A 436 -7.59 -7.85 -7.96
C ALA A 436 -8.66 -6.75 -8.15
N PRO A 437 -9.29 -6.26 -7.06
CA PRO A 437 -10.30 -5.22 -7.12
C PRO A 437 -9.78 -3.98 -7.85
N ASN A 438 -10.60 -3.40 -8.74
CA ASN A 438 -10.21 -2.28 -9.61
C ASN A 438 -8.94 -2.53 -10.45
N GLY A 439 -8.59 -3.80 -10.72
CA GLY A 439 -7.37 -4.18 -11.44
C GLY A 439 -6.08 -3.91 -10.67
N LYS A 440 -6.15 -3.71 -9.35
CA LYS A 440 -5.01 -3.47 -8.46
C LYS A 440 -4.89 -4.61 -7.44
N PRO A 441 -3.70 -4.81 -6.83
CA PRO A 441 -3.55 -5.78 -5.74
C PRO A 441 -4.57 -5.54 -4.63
N GLN A 442 -5.22 -6.60 -4.13
CA GLN A 442 -6.29 -6.55 -3.13
C GLN A 442 -5.90 -5.69 -1.91
N GLU A 443 -4.69 -5.90 -1.40
CA GLU A 443 -4.15 -5.18 -0.24
C GLU A 443 -4.04 -3.65 -0.43
N ARG A 444 -4.05 -3.14 -1.67
CA ARG A 444 -3.94 -1.72 -2.01
C ARG A 444 -5.29 -1.02 -2.20
N VAL A 445 -6.38 -1.77 -2.18
CA VAL A 445 -7.71 -1.24 -2.49
C VAL A 445 -8.59 -1.36 -1.26
N VAL A 446 -8.76 -2.58 -0.77
CA VAL A 446 -9.80 -2.86 0.23
C VAL A 446 -9.23 -2.77 1.64
N THR A 447 -10.10 -2.38 2.56
CA THR A 447 -9.79 -2.20 3.98
C THR A 447 -9.95 -3.51 4.75
N ALA A 448 -9.23 -3.67 5.87
CA ALA A 448 -9.31 -4.85 6.74
C ALA A 448 -10.74 -5.21 7.19
N ALA A 449 -11.59 -4.21 7.43
CA ALA A 449 -13.00 -4.38 7.78
C ALA A 449 -13.76 -5.29 6.80
N SER A 450 -13.39 -5.29 5.51
CA SER A 450 -13.98 -6.15 4.49
C SER A 450 -13.93 -7.63 4.89
N PHE A 451 -12.78 -8.08 5.37
CA PHE A 451 -12.56 -9.49 5.68
C PHE A 451 -12.89 -9.82 7.14
N LEU A 452 -12.62 -8.90 8.07
CA LEU A 452 -12.98 -9.09 9.47
C LEU A 452 -14.49 -9.23 9.65
N ALA A 453 -15.29 -8.48 8.88
CA ALA A 453 -16.75 -8.62 8.93
C ALA A 453 -17.25 -9.96 8.36
N ARG A 454 -16.42 -10.74 7.67
CA ARG A 454 -16.79 -12.05 7.11
C ARG A 454 -16.24 -13.22 7.92
N TYR A 455 -15.03 -13.07 8.45
CA TYR A 455 -14.26 -14.16 9.04
C TYR A 455 -13.89 -13.91 10.53
N GLY A 456 -14.26 -12.76 11.08
CA GLY A 456 -13.94 -12.36 12.44
C GLY A 456 -12.48 -11.98 12.66
N PHE A 457 -12.17 -11.51 13.86
CA PHE A 457 -10.81 -11.08 14.25
C PHE A 457 -9.79 -12.23 14.28
N SER A 458 -10.24 -13.48 14.38
CA SER A 458 -9.37 -14.67 14.28
C SER A 458 -8.65 -14.78 12.92
N LEU A 459 -9.16 -14.11 11.88
CA LEU A 459 -8.46 -14.02 10.60
C LEU A 459 -7.06 -13.40 10.74
N LEU A 460 -6.87 -12.48 11.68
CA LEU A 460 -5.56 -11.87 11.94
C LEU A 460 -4.54 -12.89 12.42
N ASP A 461 -4.95 -13.93 13.15
CA ASP A 461 -4.05 -15.02 13.56
C ASP A 461 -3.58 -15.84 12.36
N ALA A 462 -4.49 -16.09 11.42
CA ALA A 462 -4.15 -16.79 10.18
C ALA A 462 -3.19 -15.97 9.31
N ILE A 463 -3.39 -14.65 9.21
CA ILE A 463 -2.48 -13.74 8.50
C ILE A 463 -1.13 -13.67 9.22
N ASP A 464 -1.12 -13.49 10.55
CA ASP A 464 0.12 -13.46 11.36
C ASP A 464 0.94 -14.74 11.18
N ALA A 465 0.29 -15.91 11.08
CA ALA A 465 0.97 -17.18 10.81
C ALA A 465 1.67 -17.23 9.44
N GLU A 466 1.06 -16.68 8.39
CA GLU A 466 1.69 -16.56 7.06
C GLU A 466 2.84 -15.56 7.07
N VAL A 467 2.63 -14.39 7.69
CA VAL A 467 3.65 -13.35 7.80
C VAL A 467 4.85 -13.87 8.61
N ALA A 468 4.63 -14.63 9.69
CA ALA A 468 5.70 -15.24 10.47
C ALA A 468 6.46 -16.32 9.67
N ARG A 469 5.79 -17.09 8.80
CA ARG A 469 6.48 -18.02 7.87
C ARG A 469 7.38 -17.26 6.91
N TRP A 470 6.86 -16.19 6.32
CA TRP A 470 7.62 -15.34 5.42
C TRP A 470 8.85 -14.72 6.10
N ALA A 471 8.69 -14.17 7.31
CA ALA A 471 9.78 -13.54 8.06
C ALA A 471 10.93 -14.51 8.37
N ARG A 472 10.63 -15.78 8.67
CA ARG A 472 11.65 -16.82 8.89
C ARG A 472 12.44 -17.21 7.62
N SER A 473 11.87 -16.97 6.44
CA SER A 473 12.52 -17.26 5.16
C SER A 473 13.23 -16.05 4.54
N SER A 474 13.14 -14.88 5.17
CA SER A 474 13.58 -13.59 4.60
C SER A 474 14.97 -13.16 5.04
#